data_AF-A0A2N1RNH8-F1
#
_entry.id   AF-A0A2N1RNH8-F1
#
_cell.length_a   1.000
_cell.length_b   1.000
_cell.length_c   1.000
_cell.angle_alpha   90.00
_cell.angle_beta   90.00
_cell.angle_gamma   90.00
#
_symmetry.space_group_name_H-M   'P 1'
#
loop_
_entity.id
_entity.type
_entity.pdbx_description
1 polymer ?
#
loop_
_entity_poly.entity_id
_entity_poly.type
_entity_poly.pdbx_seq_one_letter_code
_entity_poly.pdbx_strand_id
1 'polypeptide(L)'
;MGLLDKLDKAADEKKRARSQRDIEDLLQVLEDSNFVGLDDVLSGIHEIADSGLYKKLLFVYKSESERTVDRTFELDELKQVRVLRLARENLNFGGFLTTIFAHSLVTSKQFIMIHLMIQYTYVIFSGRNTTWNDILNVYFSGLDEKIIFALDDFDKVEFSDLPEPTPEYFQKLKKLKWQNKDAKNLYDNLREFTREIKISVLNYPDLDQVMGWISTYWVMEDLYIQTLAGCSAVNDGRSEIMAEDVVKAYKTFLKLLKTDVRKYKAIPERVQGIDGYEESLKSQGYLVCDKCGSYYKLESGESADDFEGVCDCGGHLVYKESI
;
A
#
# COMPACT_ATOMS: atom_id res chain seq x y z
N MET A 1 -35.32 27.45 1.52
CA MET A 1 -34.18 27.06 2.37
C MET A 1 -34.50 27.50 3.79
N GLY A 2 -34.65 26.55 4.71
CA GLY A 2 -35.02 26.78 6.09
C GLY A 2 -33.90 27.43 6.91
N LEU A 3 -34.19 27.88 8.12
CA LEU A 3 -33.19 28.47 9.02
C LEU A 3 -32.10 27.44 9.41
N LEU A 4 -32.47 26.19 9.61
CA LEU A 4 -31.56 25.08 9.93
C LEU A 4 -30.57 24.84 8.77
N ASP A 5 -31.06 24.70 7.53
CA ASP A 5 -30.20 24.54 6.34
C ASP A 5 -29.17 25.67 6.20
N LYS A 6 -29.54 26.91 6.55
CA LYS A 6 -28.62 28.07 6.50
C LYS A 6 -27.55 27.99 7.59
N LEU A 7 -27.91 27.53 8.79
CA LEU A 7 -26.97 27.36 9.91
C LEU A 7 -25.98 26.23 9.62
N ASP A 8 -26.45 25.11 9.08
CA ASP A 8 -25.60 23.98 8.70
C ASP A 8 -24.62 24.38 7.60
N LYS A 9 -25.10 25.06 6.56
CA LYS A 9 -24.24 25.59 5.49
C LYS A 9 -23.16 26.55 6.01
N ALA A 10 -23.53 27.46 6.91
CA ALA A 10 -22.58 28.40 7.51
C ALA A 10 -21.55 27.69 8.40
N ALA A 11 -21.95 26.64 9.13
CA ALA A 11 -21.04 25.82 9.91
C ALA A 11 -20.04 25.07 9.02
N ASP A 12 -20.49 24.54 7.88
CA ASP A 12 -19.63 23.86 6.91
C ASP A 12 -18.66 24.81 6.22
N GLU A 13 -19.10 26.01 5.83
CA GLU A 13 -18.24 27.06 5.28
C GLU A 13 -17.17 27.49 6.30
N LYS A 14 -17.54 27.64 7.58
CA LYS A 14 -16.59 27.97 8.66
C LYS A 14 -15.58 26.84 8.88
N LYS A 15 -16.00 25.57 8.82
CA LYS A 15 -15.10 24.42 8.89
C LYS A 15 -14.13 24.45 7.71
N ARG A 16 -14.62 24.61 6.47
CA ARG A 16 -13.83 24.76 5.24
C ARG A 16 -12.72 25.79 5.36
N ALA A 17 -13.08 27.00 5.79
CA ALA A 17 -12.12 28.07 6.00
C ALA A 17 -11.09 27.76 7.10
N ARG A 18 -11.41 26.88 8.06
CA ARG A 18 -10.48 26.45 9.09
C ARG A 18 -9.46 25.45 8.55
N SER A 19 -9.85 24.33 7.93
CA SER A 19 -8.81 23.40 7.40
C SER A 19 -7.98 24.06 6.33
N GLN A 20 -8.53 24.98 5.52
CA GLN A 20 -7.71 25.72 4.55
C GLN A 20 -6.57 26.49 5.24
N ARG A 21 -6.87 27.16 6.37
CA ARG A 21 -5.82 27.79 7.18
C ARG A 21 -4.89 26.76 7.83
N ASP A 22 -5.44 25.68 8.38
CA ASP A 22 -4.62 24.64 9.02
C ASP A 22 -3.66 23.98 7.99
N ILE A 23 -4.08 23.81 6.72
CA ILE A 23 -3.26 23.34 5.60
C ILE A 23 -2.17 24.36 5.26
N GLU A 24 -2.51 25.65 5.14
CA GLU A 24 -1.55 26.73 4.84
C GLU A 24 -0.49 26.86 5.95
N ASP A 25 -0.91 26.84 7.21
CA ASP A 25 -0.03 26.92 8.37
C ASP A 25 0.91 25.69 8.45
N LEU A 26 0.39 24.49 8.22
CA LEU A 26 1.19 23.26 8.18
C LEU A 26 2.15 23.24 6.99
N LEU A 27 1.72 23.71 5.83
CA LEU A 27 2.56 23.80 4.64
C LEU A 27 3.75 24.73 4.90
N GLN A 28 3.51 25.92 5.47
CA GLN A 28 4.57 26.85 5.81
C GLN A 28 5.58 26.23 6.79
N VAL A 29 5.11 25.55 7.83
CA VAL A 29 5.97 24.85 8.80
C VAL A 29 6.81 23.76 8.13
N LEU A 30 6.23 23.02 7.18
CA LEU A 30 6.92 21.96 6.45
C LEU A 30 7.96 22.55 5.48
N GLU A 31 7.63 23.59 4.73
CA GLU A 31 8.56 24.29 3.84
C GLU A 31 9.75 24.90 4.60
N ASP A 32 9.49 25.51 5.76
CA ASP A 32 10.53 26.11 6.60
C ASP A 32 11.50 25.06 7.21
N SER A 33 11.07 23.80 7.30
CA SER A 33 11.86 22.72 7.90
C SER A 33 13.05 22.25 7.04
N ASN A 34 13.06 22.56 5.74
CA ASN A 34 14.19 22.36 4.82
C ASN A 34 14.80 20.93 4.81
N PHE A 35 14.01 19.88 5.05
CA PHE A 35 14.48 18.50 4.92
C PHE A 35 14.65 18.08 3.46
N VAL A 36 15.75 17.38 3.15
CA VAL A 36 16.06 16.94 1.78
C VAL A 36 14.96 16.03 1.24
N GLY A 37 14.41 16.40 0.06
CA GLY A 37 13.38 15.63 -0.62
C GLY A 37 11.96 15.81 -0.08
N LEU A 38 11.74 16.70 0.90
CA LEU A 38 10.42 17.02 1.43
C LEU A 38 9.53 17.71 0.38
N ASP A 39 10.09 18.61 -0.43
CA ASP A 39 9.35 19.30 -1.50
C ASP A 39 8.71 18.33 -2.50
N ASP A 40 9.41 17.24 -2.83
CA ASP A 40 8.88 16.17 -3.68
C ASP A 40 7.67 15.47 -3.02
N VAL A 41 7.72 15.29 -1.70
CA VAL A 41 6.63 14.68 -0.92
C VAL A 41 5.42 15.62 -0.89
N LEU A 42 5.63 16.91 -0.59
CA LEU A 42 4.56 17.91 -0.57
C LEU A 42 3.89 18.01 -1.95
N SER A 43 4.69 18.12 -3.00
CA SER A 43 4.22 18.14 -4.39
C SER A 43 3.44 16.87 -4.74
N GLY A 44 3.94 15.70 -4.33
CA GLY A 44 3.28 14.43 -4.57
C GLY A 44 1.94 14.29 -3.82
N ILE A 45 1.84 14.78 -2.59
CA ILE A 45 0.57 14.82 -1.83
C ILE A 45 -0.46 15.68 -2.57
N HIS A 46 -0.07 16.87 -3.06
CA HIS A 46 -0.94 17.73 -3.86
C HIS A 46 -1.38 17.06 -5.17
N GLU A 47 -0.48 16.42 -5.90
CA GLU A 47 -0.81 15.71 -7.14
C GLU A 47 -1.82 14.56 -6.92
N ILE A 48 -1.67 13.81 -5.83
CA ILE A 48 -2.63 12.75 -5.44
C ILE A 48 -3.99 13.33 -5.04
N ALA A 49 -4.01 14.49 -4.40
CA ALA A 49 -5.24 15.21 -4.08
C ALA A 49 -5.97 15.68 -5.36
N ASP A 50 -5.25 16.36 -6.26
CA ASP A 50 -5.79 16.96 -7.48
C ASP A 50 -6.28 15.90 -8.49
N SER A 51 -5.59 14.76 -8.57
CA SER A 51 -6.01 13.62 -9.40
C SER A 51 -7.27 12.91 -8.89
N GLY A 52 -7.74 13.24 -7.68
CA GLY A 52 -8.86 12.58 -7.01
C GLY A 52 -8.52 11.17 -6.51
N LEU A 53 -7.24 10.79 -6.51
CA LEU A 53 -6.81 9.44 -6.14
C LEU A 53 -7.04 9.16 -4.65
N TYR A 54 -6.87 10.15 -3.76
CA TYR A 54 -7.24 9.99 -2.34
C TYR A 54 -8.71 9.64 -2.16
N LYS A 55 -9.62 10.29 -2.91
CA LYS A 55 -11.05 9.99 -2.86
C LYS A 55 -11.34 8.56 -3.33
N LYS A 56 -10.69 8.11 -4.41
CA LYS A 56 -10.79 6.72 -4.90
C LYS A 56 -10.29 5.73 -3.85
N LEU A 57 -9.12 5.98 -3.26
CA LEU A 57 -8.51 5.11 -2.25
C LEU A 57 -9.41 4.95 -1.02
N LEU A 58 -9.99 6.03 -0.53
CA LEU A 58 -10.94 6.01 0.58
C LEU A 58 -12.22 5.23 0.25
N PHE A 59 -12.77 5.42 -0.96
CA PHE A 59 -13.93 4.66 -1.40
C PHE A 59 -13.63 3.16 -1.52
N VAL A 60 -12.47 2.80 -2.07
CA VAL A 60 -12.00 1.42 -2.17
C VAL A 60 -11.83 0.81 -0.78
N TYR A 61 -11.19 1.52 0.14
CA TYR A 61 -11.06 1.08 1.53
C TYR A 61 -12.44 0.78 2.13
N LYS A 62 -13.39 1.71 2.01
CA LYS A 62 -14.74 1.52 2.55
C LYS A 62 -15.41 0.28 1.94
N SER A 63 -15.42 0.20 0.61
CA SER A 63 -16.03 -0.89 -0.14
C SER A 63 -15.45 -2.25 0.24
N GLU A 64 -14.12 -2.37 0.33
CA GLU A 64 -13.47 -3.64 0.70
C GLU A 64 -13.63 -3.96 2.19
N SER A 65 -13.70 -2.96 3.08
CA SER A 65 -13.90 -3.18 4.52
C SER A 65 -15.30 -3.67 4.88
N GLU A 66 -16.31 -3.29 4.10
CA GLU A 66 -17.70 -3.69 4.26
C GLU A 66 -18.05 -4.96 3.47
N ARG A 67 -17.09 -5.48 2.68
CA ARG A 67 -17.32 -6.60 1.77
C ARG A 67 -17.41 -7.92 2.52
N THR A 68 -18.50 -8.66 2.25
CA THR A 68 -18.56 -10.09 2.55
C THR A 68 -17.74 -10.84 1.51
N VAL A 69 -16.77 -11.63 1.95
CA VAL A 69 -15.94 -12.46 1.09
C VAL A 69 -16.30 -13.93 1.29
N ASP A 70 -16.29 -14.70 0.21
CA ASP A 70 -16.59 -16.14 0.27
C ASP A 70 -15.50 -16.91 1.03
N ARG A 71 -14.27 -16.37 1.07
CA ARG A 71 -13.14 -16.95 1.77
C ARG A 71 -12.15 -15.89 2.25
N THR A 72 -11.59 -16.15 3.43
CA THR A 72 -10.40 -15.47 3.96
C THR A 72 -9.29 -16.47 4.19
N PHE A 73 -8.04 -16.01 4.29
CA PHE A 73 -6.94 -16.88 4.69
C PHE A 73 -7.14 -17.44 6.09
N GLU A 74 -6.81 -18.70 6.27
CA GLU A 74 -6.56 -19.29 7.58
C GLU A 74 -5.22 -18.79 8.15
N LEU A 75 -5.06 -18.90 9.46
CA LEU A 75 -3.82 -18.45 10.12
C LEU A 75 -2.59 -19.22 9.61
N ASP A 76 -2.72 -20.50 9.30
CA ASP A 76 -1.59 -21.31 8.81
C ASP A 76 -1.23 -20.98 7.36
N GLU A 77 -2.20 -20.55 6.55
CA GLU A 77 -1.95 -20.02 5.21
C GLU A 77 -1.22 -18.67 5.28
N LEU A 78 -1.63 -17.76 6.18
CA LEU A 78 -0.92 -16.49 6.39
C LEU A 78 0.53 -16.68 6.87
N LYS A 79 0.84 -17.77 7.57
CA LYS A 79 2.22 -18.10 7.97
C LYS A 79 3.10 -18.51 6.80
N GLN A 80 2.53 -18.85 5.64
CA GLN A 80 3.31 -19.11 4.43
C GLN A 80 3.92 -17.81 3.87
N VAL A 81 3.27 -16.65 4.14
CA VAL A 81 3.83 -15.34 3.83
C VAL A 81 4.97 -15.03 4.80
N ARG A 82 6.19 -15.06 4.27
CA ARG A 82 7.43 -15.05 5.05
C ARG A 82 7.55 -13.82 5.97
N VAL A 83 7.20 -12.64 5.44
CA VAL A 83 7.19 -11.38 6.18
C VAL A 83 6.18 -11.41 7.32
N LEU A 84 4.94 -11.85 7.07
CA LEU A 84 3.90 -11.94 8.10
C LEU A 84 4.26 -12.93 9.21
N ARG A 85 4.81 -14.09 8.84
CA ARG A 85 5.29 -15.09 9.80
C ARG A 85 6.39 -14.53 10.70
N LEU A 86 7.45 -13.98 10.10
CA LEU A 86 8.59 -13.45 10.87
C LEU A 86 8.20 -12.24 11.73
N ALA A 87 7.33 -11.35 11.22
CA ALA A 87 6.77 -10.26 11.98
C ALA A 87 6.01 -10.77 13.22
N ARG A 88 5.16 -11.79 13.06
CA ARG A 88 4.39 -12.39 14.16
C ARG A 88 5.28 -13.07 15.19
N GLU A 89 6.35 -13.74 14.76
CA GLU A 89 7.27 -14.47 15.63
C GLU A 89 8.21 -13.53 16.41
N ASN A 90 8.56 -12.37 15.85
CA ASN A 90 9.64 -11.53 16.39
C ASN A 90 9.20 -10.14 16.88
N LEU A 91 8.01 -9.65 16.53
CA LEU A 91 7.47 -8.37 16.99
C LEU A 91 6.42 -8.55 18.09
N ASN A 92 6.11 -7.45 18.78
CA ASN A 92 4.94 -7.41 19.66
C ASN A 92 3.66 -7.39 18.81
N PHE A 93 2.61 -8.08 19.24
CA PHE A 93 1.38 -8.22 18.45
C PHE A 93 0.61 -6.90 18.23
N GLY A 94 0.62 -5.98 19.20
CA GLY A 94 -0.08 -4.69 19.09
C GLY A 94 -1.60 -4.78 19.36
N GLY A 95 -1.99 -5.14 20.58
CA GLY A 95 -3.34 -4.97 21.14
C GLY A 95 -3.38 -4.02 22.34
N PHE A 96 -4.58 -3.65 22.80
CA PHE A 96 -4.83 -2.65 23.87
C PHE A 96 -3.94 -2.85 25.11
N LEU A 97 -3.79 -4.08 25.59
CA LEU A 97 -2.93 -4.39 26.74
C LEU A 97 -1.43 -4.34 26.41
N THR A 98 -1.01 -4.70 25.20
CA THR A 98 0.41 -4.59 24.80
C THR A 98 0.80 -3.16 24.47
N THR A 99 -0.10 -2.30 23.99
CA THR A 99 0.21 -0.90 23.65
C THR A 99 0.52 -0.06 24.90
N ILE A 100 -0.05 -0.40 26.06
CA ILE A 100 0.24 0.28 27.34
C ILE A 100 1.64 -0.05 27.86
N PHE A 101 2.16 -1.25 27.58
CA PHE A 101 3.45 -1.73 28.14
C PHE A 101 4.57 -1.90 27.11
N ALA A 102 4.25 -1.96 25.82
CA ALA A 102 5.21 -2.10 24.74
C ALA A 102 5.28 -0.80 23.93
N HIS A 103 6.30 0.01 24.22
CA HIS A 103 6.64 1.24 23.51
C HIS A 103 7.23 1.00 22.10
N SER A 104 6.91 -0.11 21.45
CA SER A 104 7.45 -0.46 20.14
C SER A 104 6.74 0.35 19.06
N LEU A 105 7.49 1.13 18.28
CA LEU A 105 6.95 1.85 17.12
C LEU A 105 6.42 0.87 16.07
N VAL A 106 7.10 -0.28 15.91
CA VAL A 106 6.70 -1.30 14.94
C VAL A 106 6.13 -2.54 15.63
N THR A 107 4.98 -3.04 15.15
CA THR A 107 4.26 -4.21 15.67
C THR A 107 3.88 -5.18 14.56
N SER A 108 3.61 -6.44 14.90
CA SER A 108 3.35 -7.46 13.89
C SER A 108 2.10 -7.18 13.05
N LYS A 109 1.07 -6.55 13.64
CA LYS A 109 -0.17 -6.23 12.92
C LYS A 109 0.03 -5.23 11.78
N GLN A 110 1.03 -4.35 11.88
CA GLN A 110 1.24 -3.33 10.85
C GLN A 110 1.64 -3.93 9.50
N PHE A 111 2.26 -5.11 9.51
CA PHE A 111 2.63 -5.82 8.27
C PHE A 111 1.41 -6.32 7.46
N ILE A 112 0.25 -6.48 8.10
CA ILE A 112 -1.02 -6.72 7.38
C ILE A 112 -1.42 -5.46 6.60
N MET A 113 -1.12 -4.27 7.13
CA MET A 113 -1.49 -3.00 6.47
C MET A 113 -0.73 -2.80 5.16
N ILE A 114 0.48 -3.36 5.02
CA ILE A 114 1.22 -3.38 3.75
C ILE A 114 0.41 -4.13 2.68
N HIS A 115 -0.11 -5.30 3.03
CA HIS A 115 -0.93 -6.12 2.12
C HIS A 115 -2.26 -5.43 1.79
N LEU A 116 -2.90 -4.78 2.76
CA LEU A 116 -4.12 -3.99 2.51
C LEU A 116 -3.85 -2.82 1.56
N MET A 117 -2.73 -2.11 1.72
CA MET A 117 -2.35 -1.02 0.82
C MET A 117 -2.09 -1.51 -0.61
N ILE A 118 -1.44 -2.66 -0.77
CA ILE A 118 -1.28 -3.32 -2.08
C ILE A 118 -2.65 -3.70 -2.64
N GLN A 119 -3.54 -4.30 -1.86
CA GLN A 119 -4.90 -4.69 -2.28
C GLN A 119 -5.72 -3.48 -2.75
N TYR A 120 -5.72 -2.38 -1.99
CA TYR A 120 -6.48 -1.19 -2.39
C TYR A 120 -5.94 -0.59 -3.68
N THR A 121 -4.62 -0.57 -3.84
CA THR A 121 -3.98 -0.16 -5.09
C THR A 121 -4.39 -1.09 -6.24
N TYR A 122 -4.41 -2.41 -6.01
CA TYR A 122 -4.88 -3.39 -6.99
C TYR A 122 -6.32 -3.12 -7.45
N VAL A 123 -7.23 -2.83 -6.51
CA VAL A 123 -8.64 -2.49 -6.82
C VAL A 123 -8.73 -1.19 -7.62
N ILE A 124 -7.94 -0.17 -7.26
CA ILE A 124 -7.88 1.09 -8.02
C ILE A 124 -7.52 0.84 -9.48
N PHE A 125 -6.49 0.04 -9.76
CA PHE A 125 -6.02 -0.23 -11.13
C PHE A 125 -6.90 -1.22 -11.88
N SER A 126 -7.53 -2.17 -11.19
CA SER A 126 -8.44 -3.13 -11.83
C SER A 126 -9.83 -2.57 -12.11
N GLY A 127 -10.26 -1.54 -11.36
CA GLY A 127 -11.61 -0.98 -11.45
C GLY A 127 -12.72 -1.92 -10.97
N ARG A 128 -12.36 -3.03 -10.29
CA ARG A 128 -13.28 -4.04 -9.76
C ARG A 128 -12.79 -4.58 -8.43
N ASN A 129 -13.69 -5.18 -7.66
CA ASN A 129 -13.33 -5.87 -6.42
C ASN A 129 -12.38 -7.05 -6.69
N THR A 130 -11.59 -7.43 -5.67
CA THR A 130 -10.66 -8.54 -5.77
C THR A 130 -11.36 -9.90 -5.75
N THR A 131 -10.96 -10.77 -6.67
CA THR A 131 -11.20 -12.22 -6.65
C THR A 131 -10.19 -12.92 -5.75
N TRP A 132 -10.39 -14.21 -5.49
CA TRP A 132 -9.43 -15.00 -4.72
C TRP A 132 -8.02 -15.01 -5.34
N ASN A 133 -7.91 -15.13 -6.67
CA ASN A 133 -6.62 -15.09 -7.37
C ASN A 133 -5.93 -13.74 -7.25
N ASP A 134 -6.69 -12.63 -7.23
CA ASP A 134 -6.12 -11.30 -6.99
C ASP A 134 -5.54 -11.22 -5.56
N ILE A 135 -6.24 -11.78 -4.56
CA ILE A 135 -5.75 -11.84 -3.19
C ILE A 135 -4.47 -12.68 -3.08
N LEU A 136 -4.37 -13.81 -3.81
CA LEU A 136 -3.14 -14.58 -3.87
C LEU A 136 -1.98 -13.77 -4.46
N ASN A 137 -2.22 -13.00 -5.54
CA ASN A 137 -1.21 -12.11 -6.11
C ASN A 137 -0.74 -11.04 -5.10
N VAL A 138 -1.66 -10.47 -4.32
CA VAL A 138 -1.34 -9.48 -3.28
C VAL A 138 -0.40 -10.05 -2.21
N TYR A 139 -0.65 -11.29 -1.75
CA TYR A 139 0.07 -11.86 -0.61
C TYR A 139 1.31 -12.68 -0.98
N PHE A 140 1.38 -13.22 -2.19
CA PHE A 140 2.41 -14.20 -2.56
C PHE A 140 3.30 -13.77 -3.72
N SER A 141 3.16 -12.54 -4.22
CA SER A 141 4.03 -12.02 -5.29
C SER A 141 5.42 -11.56 -4.84
N GLY A 142 5.63 -11.41 -3.52
CA GLY A 142 6.86 -10.84 -2.97
C GLY A 142 6.94 -9.31 -3.10
N LEU A 143 5.85 -8.64 -3.48
CA LEU A 143 5.78 -7.19 -3.53
C LEU A 143 5.91 -6.55 -2.13
N ASP A 144 5.46 -7.22 -1.08
CA ASP A 144 5.68 -6.82 0.30
C ASP A 144 7.18 -6.74 0.64
N GLU A 145 7.97 -7.74 0.24
CA GLU A 145 9.43 -7.75 0.38
C GLU A 145 10.08 -6.63 -0.44
N LYS A 146 9.66 -6.41 -1.69
CA LYS A 146 10.12 -5.29 -2.52
C LYS A 146 9.85 -3.95 -1.83
N ILE A 147 8.65 -3.74 -1.30
CA ILE A 147 8.28 -2.50 -0.59
C ILE A 147 9.11 -2.32 0.69
N ILE A 148 9.31 -3.37 1.48
CA ILE A 148 10.03 -3.28 2.76
C ILE A 148 11.52 -3.03 2.57
N PHE A 149 12.16 -3.67 1.59
CA PHE A 149 13.62 -3.60 1.43
C PHE A 149 14.09 -2.54 0.45
N ALA A 150 13.34 -2.29 -0.63
CA ALA A 150 13.72 -1.31 -1.64
C ALA A 150 12.93 0.00 -1.55
N LEU A 151 11.86 0.07 -0.75
CA LEU A 151 11.11 1.29 -0.46
C LEU A 151 10.74 2.05 -1.73
N ASP A 152 11.17 3.29 -1.91
CA ASP A 152 10.80 4.11 -3.07
C ASP A 152 11.43 3.64 -4.39
N ASP A 153 12.23 2.58 -4.37
CA ASP A 153 12.75 1.86 -5.54
C ASP A 153 12.13 0.45 -5.71
N PHE A 154 11.05 0.11 -5.00
CA PHE A 154 10.42 -1.23 -5.02
C PHE A 154 10.06 -1.77 -6.41
N ASP A 155 9.79 -0.89 -7.37
CA ASP A 155 9.42 -1.22 -8.75
C ASP A 155 10.59 -1.24 -9.74
N LYS A 156 11.80 -0.91 -9.28
CA LYS A 156 13.04 -0.89 -10.09
C LYS A 156 13.98 -2.05 -9.79
N VAL A 157 13.80 -2.72 -8.67
CA VAL A 157 14.66 -3.82 -8.22
C VAL A 157 14.13 -5.16 -8.68
N GLU A 158 15.01 -6.07 -9.07
CA GLU A 158 14.65 -7.47 -9.30
C GLU A 158 14.47 -8.20 -7.97
N PHE A 159 13.58 -9.20 -7.96
CA PHE A 159 13.27 -9.93 -6.73
C PHE A 159 14.50 -10.71 -6.20
N SER A 160 15.34 -11.21 -7.10
CA SER A 160 16.57 -11.94 -6.78
C SER A 160 17.63 -11.10 -6.06
N ASP A 161 17.55 -9.77 -6.19
CA ASP A 161 18.55 -8.85 -5.66
C ASP A 161 18.18 -8.38 -4.24
N LEU A 162 17.00 -8.74 -3.75
CA LEU A 162 16.54 -8.37 -2.43
C LEU A 162 17.24 -9.18 -1.33
N PRO A 163 17.49 -8.56 -0.17
CA PRO A 163 17.88 -9.32 1.00
C PRO A 163 16.72 -10.21 1.44
N GLU A 164 17.10 -11.38 1.95
CA GLU A 164 16.16 -12.32 2.52
C GLU A 164 15.60 -11.81 3.87
N PRO A 165 14.26 -11.82 4.11
CA PRO A 165 13.70 -11.55 5.43
C PRO A 165 14.28 -12.47 6.52
N THR A 166 14.86 -11.91 7.58
CA THR A 166 15.45 -12.67 8.70
C THR A 166 14.80 -12.34 10.05
N PRO A 167 14.81 -13.26 11.04
CA PRO A 167 14.38 -12.94 12.41
C PRO A 167 15.07 -11.69 12.99
N GLU A 168 16.36 -11.52 12.73
CA GLU A 168 17.17 -10.41 13.23
C GLU A 168 16.65 -9.06 12.71
N TYR A 169 16.19 -9.01 11.45
CA TYR A 169 15.58 -7.81 10.86
C TYR A 169 14.36 -7.35 11.68
N PHE A 170 13.42 -8.25 11.96
CA PHE A 170 12.23 -7.94 12.76
C PHE A 170 12.55 -7.64 14.22
N GLN A 171 13.57 -8.30 14.80
CA GLN A 171 14.03 -7.97 16.16
C GLN A 171 14.64 -6.57 16.25
N LYS A 172 15.27 -6.06 15.19
CA LYS A 172 15.73 -4.67 15.11
C LYS A 172 14.54 -3.71 15.05
N LEU A 173 13.54 -3.99 14.21
CA LEU A 173 12.30 -3.21 14.14
C LEU A 173 11.61 -3.05 15.50
N LYS A 174 11.59 -4.11 16.31
CA LYS A 174 11.02 -4.10 17.69
C LYS A 174 11.65 -3.06 18.62
N LYS A 175 12.92 -2.68 18.37
CA LYS A 175 13.71 -1.81 19.26
C LYS A 175 13.84 -0.39 18.74
N LEU A 176 13.17 -0.06 17.64
CA LEU A 176 13.23 1.26 17.03
C LEU A 176 12.68 2.35 17.94
N LYS A 177 13.28 3.52 17.82
CA LYS A 177 12.82 4.79 18.40
C LYS A 177 13.06 5.92 17.40
N TRP A 178 12.47 7.08 17.66
CA TRP A 178 12.81 8.30 16.92
C TRP A 178 14.21 8.78 17.31
N GLN A 179 15.00 9.23 16.33
CA GLN A 179 16.34 9.80 16.58
C GLN A 179 16.25 11.03 17.49
N ASN A 180 15.36 11.95 17.13
CA ASN A 180 15.17 13.21 17.85
C ASN A 180 13.73 13.72 17.68
N LYS A 181 13.42 14.86 18.32
CA LYS A 181 12.11 15.48 18.22
C LYS A 181 11.80 15.99 16.82
N ASP A 182 12.80 16.39 16.05
CA ASP A 182 12.59 16.97 14.73
C ASP A 182 12.11 15.91 13.73
N ALA A 183 12.71 14.72 13.73
CA ALA A 183 12.25 13.57 12.94
C ALA A 183 10.80 13.19 13.31
N LYS A 184 10.48 13.19 14.62
CA LYS A 184 9.12 12.93 15.09
C LYS A 184 8.14 14.03 14.68
N ASN A 185 8.53 15.30 14.80
CA ASN A 185 7.70 16.44 14.44
C ASN A 185 7.43 16.48 12.94
N LEU A 186 8.43 16.17 12.10
CA LEU A 186 8.23 16.04 10.65
C LEU A 186 7.16 14.99 10.34
N TYR A 187 7.27 13.81 10.96
CA TYR A 187 6.27 12.74 10.81
C TYR A 187 4.86 13.19 11.23
N ASP A 188 4.74 13.79 12.42
CA ASP A 188 3.45 14.26 12.93
C ASP A 188 2.85 15.37 12.05
N ASN A 189 3.67 16.32 11.57
CA ASN A 189 3.24 17.41 10.70
C ASN A 189 2.80 16.91 9.33
N LEU A 190 3.54 15.99 8.70
CA LEU A 190 3.14 15.38 7.42
C LEU A 190 1.85 14.56 7.56
N ARG A 191 1.67 13.87 8.69
CA ARG A 191 0.44 13.12 8.98
C ARG A 191 -0.76 14.05 9.05
N GLU A 192 -0.66 15.12 9.85
CA GLU A 192 -1.75 16.09 9.97
C GLU A 192 -2.00 16.81 8.65
N PHE A 193 -0.95 17.22 7.94
CA PHE A 193 -1.08 17.87 6.63
C PHE A 193 -1.83 16.99 5.63
N THR A 194 -1.41 15.72 5.50
CA THR A 194 -2.08 14.74 4.62
C THR A 194 -3.53 14.51 5.02
N ARG A 195 -3.81 14.46 6.33
CA ARG A 195 -5.17 14.31 6.86
C ARG A 195 -6.06 15.50 6.51
N GLU A 196 -5.59 16.73 6.71
CA GLU A 196 -6.34 17.94 6.40
C GLU A 196 -6.59 18.08 4.89
N ILE A 197 -5.60 17.76 4.05
CA ILE A 197 -5.78 17.68 2.59
C ILE A 197 -6.91 16.70 2.22
N LYS A 198 -6.94 15.50 2.82
CA LYS A 198 -8.01 14.52 2.54
C LYS A 198 -9.38 14.99 3.02
N ILE A 199 -9.47 15.61 4.20
CA ILE A 199 -10.72 16.18 4.71
C ILE A 199 -11.25 17.22 3.71
N SER A 200 -10.36 18.05 3.18
CA SER A 200 -10.68 19.05 2.16
C SER A 200 -11.19 18.40 0.87
N VAL A 201 -10.47 17.42 0.31
CA VAL A 201 -10.85 16.68 -0.92
C VAL A 201 -12.18 15.92 -0.77
N LEU A 202 -12.51 15.45 0.43
CA LEU A 202 -13.78 14.79 0.72
C LEU A 202 -14.95 15.76 0.96
N ASN A 203 -14.72 17.07 0.80
CA ASN A 203 -15.70 18.12 1.07
C ASN A 203 -16.25 18.10 2.50
N TYR A 204 -15.39 17.79 3.48
CA TYR A 204 -15.75 17.67 4.90
C TYR A 204 -16.87 16.65 5.12
N PRO A 205 -16.50 15.36 5.24
CA PRO A 205 -17.48 14.33 5.50
C PRO A 205 -18.21 14.60 6.83
N ASP A 206 -19.42 14.07 6.96
CA ASP A 206 -20.19 14.19 8.19
C ASP A 206 -19.47 13.51 9.38
N LEU A 207 -19.90 13.83 10.60
CA LEU A 207 -19.25 13.36 11.82
C LEU A 207 -19.26 11.83 11.95
N ASP A 208 -20.30 11.17 11.46
CA ASP A 208 -20.44 9.71 11.51
C ASP A 208 -19.38 9.04 10.62
N GLN A 209 -19.19 9.55 9.41
CA GLN A 209 -18.12 9.11 8.52
C GLN A 209 -16.74 9.34 9.14
N VAL A 210 -16.52 10.51 9.77
CA VAL A 210 -15.24 10.85 10.44
C VAL A 210 -14.95 9.89 11.60
N MET A 211 -15.92 9.66 12.49
CA MET A 211 -15.76 8.80 13.67
C MET A 211 -15.84 7.30 13.34
N GLY A 212 -16.31 6.95 12.15
CA GLY A 212 -16.39 5.58 11.65
C GLY A 212 -15.17 5.16 10.83
N TRP A 213 -15.43 4.68 9.61
CA TRP A 213 -14.45 4.03 8.75
C TRP A 213 -13.28 4.94 8.34
N ILE A 214 -13.47 6.26 8.24
CA ILE A 214 -12.40 7.21 7.86
C ILE A 214 -11.31 7.24 8.93
N SER A 215 -11.67 7.32 10.22
CA SER A 215 -10.68 7.28 11.30
C SER A 215 -9.85 5.98 11.29
N THR A 216 -10.50 4.85 10.98
CA THR A 216 -9.83 3.54 10.91
C THR A 216 -8.85 3.50 9.74
N TYR A 217 -9.24 4.06 8.59
CA TYR A 217 -8.34 4.21 7.45
C TYR A 217 -7.14 5.12 7.77
N TRP A 218 -7.36 6.26 8.43
CA TRP A 218 -6.25 7.15 8.80
C TRP A 218 -5.26 6.48 9.74
N VAL A 219 -5.73 5.69 10.71
CA VAL A 219 -4.85 4.89 11.58
C VAL A 219 -4.10 3.83 10.77
N MET A 220 -4.77 3.14 9.85
CA MET A 220 -4.13 2.13 9.00
C MET A 220 -3.01 2.73 8.14
N GLU A 221 -3.26 3.87 7.51
CA GLU A 221 -2.27 4.56 6.69
C GLU A 221 -1.10 5.09 7.54
N ASP A 222 -1.39 5.71 8.67
CA ASP A 222 -0.36 6.21 9.61
C ASP A 222 0.58 5.07 10.02
N LEU A 223 0.02 3.93 10.40
CA LEU A 223 0.77 2.73 10.75
C LEU A 223 1.56 2.15 9.58
N TYR A 224 1.02 2.19 8.36
CA TYR A 224 1.73 1.79 7.14
C TYR A 224 2.96 2.68 6.92
N ILE A 225 2.80 4.00 6.92
CA ILE A 225 3.89 4.97 6.72
C ILE A 225 4.95 4.83 7.83
N GLN A 226 4.53 4.70 9.09
CA GLN A 226 5.45 4.45 10.21
C GLN A 226 6.28 3.19 10.04
N THR A 227 5.65 2.12 9.55
CA THR A 227 6.32 0.84 9.30
C THR A 227 7.39 1.00 8.24
N LEU A 228 7.08 1.70 7.13
CA LEU A 228 8.07 1.98 6.08
C LEU A 228 9.24 2.82 6.57
N ALA A 229 9.00 3.84 7.40
CA ALA A 229 10.07 4.64 8.01
C ALA A 229 10.96 3.78 8.92
N GLY A 230 10.35 2.86 9.67
CA GLY A 230 11.09 1.87 10.45
C GLY A 230 11.92 0.90 9.59
N CYS A 231 11.35 0.42 8.49
CA CYS A 231 12.06 -0.43 7.53
C CYS A 231 13.25 0.31 6.90
N SER A 232 13.08 1.57 6.50
CA SER A 232 14.16 2.44 6.01
C SER A 232 15.32 2.52 7.00
N ALA A 233 15.04 2.78 8.27
CA ALA A 233 16.07 2.84 9.31
C ALA A 233 16.83 1.51 9.45
N VAL A 234 16.11 0.38 9.48
CA VAL A 234 16.72 -0.94 9.66
C VAL A 234 17.50 -1.40 8.42
N ASN A 235 17.04 -1.07 7.20
CA ASN A 235 17.75 -1.34 5.95
C ASN A 235 19.13 -0.67 5.94
N ASP A 236 19.25 0.53 6.51
CA ASP A 236 20.51 1.24 6.68
C ASP A 236 21.32 0.80 7.92
N GLY A 237 20.90 -0.27 8.60
CA GLY A 237 21.57 -0.80 9.79
C GLY A 237 21.41 0.05 11.05
N ARG A 238 20.47 1.00 11.06
CA ARG A 238 20.21 1.91 12.19
C ARG A 238 19.14 1.37 13.14
N SER A 239 19.15 1.88 14.37
CA SER A 239 18.14 1.60 15.40
C SER A 239 17.23 2.81 15.70
N GLU A 240 17.38 3.88 14.93
CA GLU A 240 16.68 5.15 15.13
C GLU A 240 16.15 5.67 13.79
N ILE A 241 14.87 6.06 13.79
CA ILE A 241 14.19 6.66 12.63
C ILE A 241 14.57 8.14 12.55
N MET A 242 15.10 8.55 11.40
CA MET A 242 15.50 9.92 11.07
C MET A 242 14.46 10.60 10.16
N ALA A 243 14.63 11.91 9.92
CA ALA A 243 13.72 12.66 9.06
C ALA A 243 13.71 12.12 7.61
N GLU A 244 14.85 11.68 7.11
CA GLU A 244 15.02 11.13 5.76
C GLU A 244 14.24 9.81 5.59
N ASP A 245 14.10 9.01 6.66
CA ASP A 245 13.28 7.80 6.66
C ASP A 245 11.80 8.12 6.50
N VAL A 246 11.35 9.21 7.14
CA VAL A 246 9.96 9.70 7.02
C VAL A 246 9.72 10.15 5.59
N VAL A 247 10.62 10.96 5.02
CA VAL A 247 10.53 11.40 3.62
C VAL A 247 10.47 10.19 2.68
N LYS A 248 11.37 9.20 2.86
CA LYS A 248 11.39 7.99 2.04
C LYS A 248 10.11 7.15 2.18
N ALA A 249 9.56 7.04 3.39
CA ALA A 249 8.28 6.36 3.62
C ALA A 249 7.12 7.02 2.87
N TYR A 250 7.02 8.35 2.89
CA TYR A 250 6.02 9.07 2.11
C TYR A 250 6.24 8.93 0.60
N LYS A 251 7.49 9.02 0.12
CA LYS A 251 7.81 8.77 -1.31
C LYS A 251 7.36 7.38 -1.75
N THR A 252 7.65 6.36 -0.92
CA THR A 252 7.23 4.98 -1.16
C THR A 252 5.71 4.85 -1.22
N PHE A 253 4.99 5.44 -0.26
CA PHE A 253 3.52 5.46 -0.23
C PHE A 253 2.92 6.12 -1.48
N LEU A 254 3.36 7.33 -1.81
CA LEU A 254 2.87 8.07 -2.97
C LEU A 254 3.15 7.32 -4.28
N LYS A 255 4.33 6.69 -4.38
CA LYS A 255 4.70 5.89 -5.54
C LYS A 255 3.87 4.62 -5.66
N LEU A 256 3.60 3.92 -4.55
CA LEU A 256 2.73 2.75 -4.53
C LEU A 256 1.36 3.08 -5.15
N LEU A 257 0.75 4.18 -4.70
CA LEU A 257 -0.58 4.59 -5.21
C LEU A 257 -0.61 4.85 -6.73
N LYS A 258 0.54 5.22 -7.32
CA LYS A 258 0.69 5.49 -8.75
C LYS A 258 1.18 4.28 -9.55
N THR A 259 1.49 3.16 -8.90
CA THR A 259 2.07 1.99 -9.56
C THR A 259 1.01 0.94 -9.82
N ASP A 260 0.89 0.49 -11.08
CA ASP A 260 0.04 -0.66 -11.40
C ASP A 260 0.62 -1.93 -10.77
N VAL A 261 0.08 -2.31 -9.61
CA VAL A 261 0.52 -3.47 -8.85
C VAL A 261 -0.01 -4.79 -9.41
N ARG A 262 -0.88 -4.77 -10.43
CA ARG A 262 -1.45 -6.00 -11.01
C ARG A 262 -0.42 -6.83 -11.77
N LYS A 263 0.70 -6.22 -12.16
CA LYS A 263 1.84 -6.88 -12.79
C LYS A 263 2.57 -7.86 -11.85
N TYR A 264 2.42 -7.70 -10.54
CA TYR A 264 3.03 -8.62 -9.57
C TYR A 264 2.11 -9.82 -9.35
N LYS A 265 2.55 -10.99 -9.82
CA LYS A 265 1.80 -12.26 -9.71
C LYS A 265 2.33 -13.12 -8.59
N ALA A 266 1.46 -13.93 -8.00
CA ALA A 266 1.84 -14.89 -6.97
C ALA A 266 2.97 -15.80 -7.47
N ILE A 267 3.99 -15.98 -6.64
CA ILE A 267 5.09 -16.90 -6.92
C ILE A 267 4.54 -18.33 -6.74
N PRO A 268 4.55 -19.20 -7.78
CA PRO A 268 3.87 -20.49 -7.75
C PRO A 268 4.28 -21.38 -6.58
N GLU A 269 5.56 -21.37 -6.20
CA GLU A 269 6.10 -22.17 -5.09
C GLU A 269 5.53 -21.73 -3.74
N ARG A 270 5.11 -20.47 -3.60
CA ARG A 270 4.61 -19.91 -2.34
C ARG A 270 3.11 -20.11 -2.11
N VAL A 271 2.39 -20.51 -3.15
CA VAL A 271 0.94 -20.77 -3.10
C VAL A 271 0.61 -22.27 -3.12
N GLN A 272 1.62 -23.13 -3.16
CA GLN A 272 1.44 -24.58 -3.10
C GLN A 272 0.74 -24.99 -1.81
N GLY A 273 -0.34 -25.76 -1.94
CA GLY A 273 -1.11 -26.25 -0.79
C GLY A 273 -2.06 -25.21 -0.18
N ILE A 274 -2.23 -24.04 -0.80
CA ILE A 274 -3.31 -23.12 -0.48
C ILE A 274 -4.56 -23.58 -1.22
N ASP A 275 -5.64 -23.85 -0.49
CA ASP A 275 -6.91 -24.28 -1.10
C ASP A 275 -7.39 -23.26 -2.15
N GLY A 276 -8.09 -23.71 -3.18
CA GLY A 276 -8.62 -22.82 -4.21
C GLY A 276 -7.57 -22.09 -5.06
N TYR A 277 -6.27 -22.37 -4.89
CA TYR A 277 -5.29 -22.09 -5.93
C TYR A 277 -5.42 -23.16 -7.00
N GLU A 278 -6.01 -22.79 -8.14
CA GLU A 278 -6.06 -23.72 -9.26
C GLU A 278 -4.65 -23.93 -9.83
N GLU A 279 -4.08 -25.10 -9.54
CA GLU A 279 -2.85 -25.59 -10.13
C GLU A 279 -2.92 -25.68 -11.68
N SER A 280 -4.11 -25.51 -12.26
CA SER A 280 -4.38 -25.41 -13.71
C SER A 280 -3.66 -24.23 -14.39
N LEU A 281 -3.24 -23.21 -13.63
CA LEU A 281 -2.34 -22.15 -14.10
C LEU A 281 -0.88 -22.62 -14.31
N LYS A 282 -0.56 -23.90 -14.04
CA LYS A 282 0.67 -24.55 -14.55
C LYS A 282 0.66 -24.74 -16.06
N SER A 283 -0.49 -24.60 -16.74
CA SER A 283 -0.46 -24.48 -18.20
C SER A 283 -0.07 -23.05 -18.58
N GLN A 284 1.24 -22.83 -18.71
CA GLN A 284 1.79 -21.77 -19.53
C GLN A 284 1.14 -21.91 -20.91
N GLY A 285 0.06 -21.17 -21.14
CA GLY A 285 -0.65 -21.19 -22.41
C GLY A 285 0.24 -20.68 -23.54
N TYR A 286 -0.24 -20.90 -24.75
CA TYR A 286 0.46 -20.57 -25.97
C TYR A 286 -0.27 -19.43 -26.67
N LEU A 287 0.47 -18.45 -27.16
CA LEU A 287 -0.01 -17.54 -28.19
C LEU A 287 0.25 -18.18 -29.54
N VAL A 288 -0.80 -18.60 -30.23
CA VAL A 288 -0.70 -19.30 -31.52
C VAL A 288 -1.24 -18.41 -32.62
N CYS A 289 -0.46 -18.21 -33.68
CA CYS A 289 -0.91 -17.48 -34.84
C CYS A 289 -1.97 -18.29 -35.61
N ASP A 290 -3.12 -17.69 -35.84
CA ASP A 290 -4.23 -18.27 -36.63
C ASP A 290 -3.89 -18.54 -38.11
N LYS A 291 -2.86 -17.85 -38.63
CA LYS A 291 -2.48 -17.88 -40.04
C LYS A 291 -1.29 -18.79 -40.33
N CYS A 292 -0.17 -18.61 -39.62
CA CYS A 292 1.06 -19.38 -39.88
C CYS A 292 1.30 -20.53 -38.88
N GLY A 293 0.52 -20.60 -37.80
CA GLY A 293 0.66 -21.63 -36.76
C GLY A 293 1.91 -21.50 -35.89
N SER A 294 2.71 -20.43 -36.03
CA SER A 294 3.79 -20.15 -35.08
C SER A 294 3.22 -19.98 -33.69
N TYR A 295 3.96 -20.45 -32.69
CA TYR A 295 3.55 -20.30 -31.30
C TYR A 295 4.63 -19.64 -30.46
N TYR A 296 4.20 -18.91 -29.44
CA TYR A 296 5.01 -18.46 -28.31
C TYR A 296 4.44 -19.08 -27.04
N LYS A 297 5.30 -19.68 -26.22
CA LYS A 297 4.91 -20.24 -24.92
C LYS A 297 5.08 -19.14 -23.88
N LEU A 298 4.03 -18.80 -23.16
CA LEU A 298 4.09 -17.77 -22.12
C LEU A 298 5.06 -18.18 -21.01
N GLU A 299 5.99 -17.31 -20.65
CA GLU A 299 6.88 -17.52 -19.51
C GLU A 299 6.15 -17.27 -18.18
N SER A 300 6.76 -17.70 -17.08
CA SER A 300 6.18 -17.50 -15.75
C SER A 300 6.00 -16.01 -15.45
N GLY A 301 4.74 -15.58 -15.29
CA GLY A 301 4.40 -14.18 -15.00
C GLY A 301 3.94 -13.36 -16.21
N GLU A 302 4.04 -13.90 -17.43
CA GLU A 302 3.51 -13.27 -18.64
C GLU A 302 2.02 -13.57 -18.84
N SER A 303 1.24 -12.55 -19.20
CA SER A 303 -0.16 -12.68 -19.62
C SER A 303 -0.27 -12.65 -21.14
N ALA A 304 -1.25 -13.35 -21.71
CA ALA A 304 -1.58 -13.24 -23.14
C ALA A 304 -1.88 -11.79 -23.56
N ASP A 305 -2.42 -10.98 -22.64
CA ASP A 305 -2.74 -9.57 -22.86
C ASP A 305 -1.50 -8.66 -22.93
N ASP A 306 -0.32 -9.15 -22.54
CA ASP A 306 0.93 -8.38 -22.57
C ASP A 306 1.55 -8.31 -23.98
N PHE A 307 1.01 -9.06 -24.95
CA PHE A 307 1.53 -9.18 -26.30
C PHE A 307 0.67 -8.40 -27.31
N GLU A 308 1.32 -7.80 -28.31
CA GLU A 308 0.60 -7.27 -29.47
C GLU A 308 -0.13 -8.44 -30.16
N GLY A 309 -1.44 -8.31 -30.35
CA GLY A 309 -2.29 -9.39 -30.91
C GLY A 309 -2.02 -9.74 -32.38
N VAL A 310 -0.90 -9.30 -32.94
CA VAL A 310 -0.54 -9.45 -34.35
C VAL A 310 0.81 -10.15 -34.48
N CYS A 311 0.85 -11.22 -35.27
CA CYS A 311 2.06 -11.95 -35.62
C CYS A 311 2.77 -11.27 -36.80
N ASP A 312 4.10 -11.40 -36.89
CA ASP A 312 4.92 -10.88 -38.00
C ASP A 312 4.43 -11.31 -39.41
N CYS A 313 3.71 -12.43 -39.51
CA CYS A 313 3.11 -12.87 -40.78
C CYS A 313 1.82 -12.11 -41.16
N GLY A 314 1.37 -11.16 -40.34
CA GLY A 314 0.10 -10.43 -40.44
C GLY A 314 -1.13 -11.25 -40.05
N GLY A 315 -0.98 -12.30 -39.24
CA GLY A 315 -2.08 -13.05 -38.62
C GLY A 315 -2.32 -12.61 -37.17
N HIS A 316 -3.36 -13.13 -36.51
CA HIS A 316 -3.66 -12.78 -35.11
C HIS A 316 -3.14 -13.86 -34.16
N LEU A 317 -2.60 -13.43 -33.02
CA LEU A 317 -2.21 -14.32 -31.95
C LEU A 317 -3.42 -14.67 -31.09
N VAL A 318 -3.69 -15.97 -30.94
CA VAL A 318 -4.82 -16.50 -30.17
C VAL A 318 -4.29 -17.33 -29.02
N TYR A 319 -4.77 -17.04 -27.80
CA TYR A 319 -4.43 -17.83 -26.62
C TYR A 319 -4.99 -19.26 -26.70
N LYS A 320 -4.16 -20.24 -26.34
CA LYS A 320 -4.56 -21.64 -26.15
C LYS A 320 -3.93 -22.23 -24.90
N GLU A 321 -4.70 -23.01 -24.14
CA GLU A 321 -4.19 -23.74 -22.96
C GLU A 321 -3.23 -24.88 -23.35
N SER A 322 -3.33 -25.41 -24.57
CA SER A 322 -2.43 -26.43 -25.14
C SER A 322 -2.42 -26.37 -26.67
N ILE A 323 -1.35 -26.89 -27.31
CA ILE A 323 -1.16 -26.91 -28.78
C ILE A 323 -0.93 -28.31 -29.34
#